data_AF-A0A822GXJ9-F1
#
_entry.id   AF-A0A822GXJ9-F1
#
_cell.length_a   1.000
_cell.length_b   1.000
_cell.length_c   1.000
_cell.angle_alpha   90.00
_cell.angle_beta   90.00
_cell.angle_gamma   90.00
#
_symmetry.space_group_name_H-M   'P 1'
#
loop_
_entity.id
_entity.type
_entity.pdbx_description
1 polymer ?
#
loop_
_entity_poly.entity_id
_entity_poly.type
_entity_poly.pdbx_seq_one_letter_code
_entity_poly.pdbx_strand_id
1 'polypeptide(L)'
;MNDEKYFSLSNVDIPGNAYYYTSDKSIAQPDIKDKNKMKYEPKIMLWLAVSSKGILEPYVHRSKSAIGGDIYLNQCVKSKLIPFIEKHHSNDEILFWPDLSKAHYSKEVLDYLESISVPIVPKINNPPNISQGRPIEDFWGVLAQL
;
A
#
# COMPACT_ATOMS: atom_id res chain seq x y z
N MET A 1 -8.97 0.98 7.89
CA MET A 1 -8.00 1.90 7.25
C MET A 1 -7.33 1.18 6.09
N ASN A 2 -7.00 1.86 5.00
CA ASN A 2 -6.34 1.28 3.83
C ASN A 2 -5.08 2.05 3.46
N ASP A 3 -4.25 1.44 2.63
CA ASP A 3 -3.04 2.04 2.07
C ASP A 3 -2.50 1.23 0.88
N GLU A 4 -1.57 1.83 0.13
CA GLU A 4 -0.84 1.22 -0.97
C GLU A 4 0.65 1.10 -0.65
N LYS A 5 1.22 -0.09 -0.90
CA LYS A 5 2.67 -0.29 -0.78
C LYS A 5 3.27 -0.97 -1.99
N TYR A 6 4.42 -0.46 -2.43
CA TYR A 6 5.26 -1.11 -3.44
C TYR A 6 6.24 -2.06 -2.78
N PHE A 7 6.39 -3.25 -3.38
CA PHE A 7 7.41 -4.24 -3.06
C PHE A 7 8.30 -4.43 -4.29
N SER A 8 9.61 -4.22 -4.13
CA SER A 8 10.58 -4.51 -5.20
C SER A 8 10.81 -6.02 -5.30
N LEU A 9 10.96 -6.53 -6.53
CA LEU A 9 11.22 -7.96 -6.77
C LEU A 9 12.71 -8.33 -6.64
N SER A 10 13.56 -7.31 -6.57
CA SER A 10 15.01 -7.42 -6.62
C SER A 10 15.67 -7.45 -5.23
N ASN A 11 14.89 -7.41 -4.13
CA ASN A 11 15.37 -7.42 -2.74
C ASN A 11 16.47 -6.37 -2.42
N VAL A 12 16.61 -5.32 -3.24
CA VAL A 12 17.67 -4.31 -3.10
C VAL A 12 17.36 -3.34 -1.96
N ASP A 13 16.07 -3.17 -1.66
CA ASP A 13 15.57 -2.20 -0.68
C ASP A 13 15.46 -2.78 0.74
N ILE A 14 15.50 -4.11 0.90
CA ILE A 14 15.55 -4.75 2.22
C ILE A 14 17.00 -4.65 2.70
N PRO A 15 17.30 -4.00 3.84
CA PRO A 15 18.64 -3.95 4.40
C PRO A 15 19.11 -5.37 4.75
N GLY A 16 19.79 -6.02 3.82
CA GLY A 16 20.44 -7.31 4.02
C GLY A 16 21.95 -7.15 4.22
N ASN A 17 22.62 -8.22 4.63
CA ASN A 17 24.08 -8.31 4.68
C ASN A 17 24.71 -8.44 3.27
N ALA A 18 24.28 -7.60 2.32
CA ALA A 18 24.82 -7.53 0.97
C ALA A 18 26.06 -6.61 0.91
N TYR A 19 26.99 -6.86 1.83
CA TYR A 19 28.29 -6.20 1.91
C TYR A 19 29.37 -7.14 1.38
N TYR A 20 30.41 -6.58 0.78
CA TYR A 20 31.64 -7.30 0.50
C TYR A 20 32.77 -6.69 1.32
N TYR A 21 33.66 -7.54 1.82
CA TYR A 21 34.87 -7.12 2.49
C TYR A 21 36.06 -7.48 1.59
N THR A 22 36.91 -6.51 1.29
CA THR A 22 38.16 -6.76 0.56
C THR A 22 39.28 -5.88 1.12
N SER A 23 40.48 -6.43 1.21
CA SER A 23 41.71 -5.69 1.50
C SER A 23 42.29 -5.00 0.27
N ASP A 24 41.84 -5.39 -0.93
CA ASP A 24 42.26 -4.79 -2.20
C ASP A 24 41.03 -4.57 -3.09
N LYS A 25 40.74 -3.31 -3.38
CA LYS A 25 39.62 -2.96 -4.25
C LYS A 25 39.90 -3.38 -5.69
N SER A 26 41.14 -3.44 -6.17
CA SER A 26 41.42 -3.73 -7.60
C SER A 26 40.90 -5.10 -8.05
N ILE A 27 40.94 -6.11 -7.17
CA ILE A 27 40.55 -7.49 -7.44
C ILE A 27 39.04 -7.78 -7.30
N ALA A 28 38.25 -6.87 -6.73
CA ALA A 28 36.83 -7.11 -6.56
C ALA A 28 36.10 -7.11 -7.92
N GLN A 29 35.13 -8.00 -8.11
CA GLN A 29 34.37 -8.09 -9.34
C GLN A 29 33.61 -6.77 -9.61
N PRO A 30 33.53 -6.29 -10.87
CA PRO A 30 32.81 -5.05 -11.21
C PRO A 30 31.37 -5.04 -10.70
N ASP A 31 30.65 -6.15 -10.81
CA ASP A 31 29.25 -6.28 -10.36
C ASP A 31 29.08 -6.19 -8.82
N ILE A 32 30.19 -6.31 -8.07
CA ILE A 32 30.24 -6.13 -6.62
C ILE A 32 30.63 -4.68 -6.26
N LYS A 33 31.47 -4.04 -7.08
CA LYS A 33 31.91 -2.64 -6.93
C LYS A 33 30.81 -1.66 -7.31
N ASP A 34 30.16 -1.94 -8.44
CA ASP A 34 29.25 -1.06 -9.14
C ASP A 34 27.85 -1.66 -9.07
N LYS A 35 27.07 -1.26 -8.06
CA LYS A 35 25.64 -1.58 -8.02
C LYS A 35 24.90 -0.70 -9.03
N ASN A 36 24.61 -1.26 -10.20
CA ASN A 36 23.72 -0.63 -11.17
C ASN A 36 22.30 -0.54 -10.59
N LYS A 37 21.93 0.64 -10.09
CA LYS A 37 20.53 0.93 -9.72
C LYS A 37 19.75 1.20 -11.00
N MET A 38 18.79 0.34 -11.30
CA MET A 38 17.81 0.67 -12.33
C MET A 38 16.94 1.83 -11.86
N LYS A 39 16.71 2.83 -12.72
CA LYS A 39 15.81 3.96 -12.41
C LYS A 39 14.39 3.51 -12.04
N TYR A 40 13.96 2.34 -12.55
CA TYR A 40 12.66 1.73 -12.28
C TYR A 40 12.84 0.22 -12.11
N GLU A 41 13.14 -0.24 -10.90
CA GLU A 41 13.14 -1.67 -10.59
C GLU A 41 11.74 -2.28 -10.74
N PRO A 42 11.63 -3.55 -11.20
CA PRO A 42 10.36 -4.27 -11.20
C PRO A 42 9.77 -4.30 -9.79
N LYS A 43 8.53 -3.81 -9.67
CA LYS A 43 7.83 -3.71 -8.40
C LYS A 43 6.38 -4.13 -8.55
N ILE A 44 5.83 -4.68 -7.48
CA ILE A 44 4.42 -5.00 -7.35
C ILE A 44 3.82 -3.99 -6.38
N MET A 45 2.66 -3.43 -6.70
CA MET A 45 1.91 -2.62 -5.75
C MET A 45 0.78 -3.45 -5.16
N LEU A 46 0.71 -3.45 -3.84
CA LEU A 46 -0.40 -4.01 -3.08
C LEU A 46 -1.27 -2.87 -2.58
N TRP A 47 -2.58 -3.04 -2.70
CA TRP A 47 -3.56 -2.27 -1.94
C TRP A 47 -4.22 -3.21 -0.92
N LEU A 48 -4.38 -2.75 0.32
CA LEU A 48 -5.13 -3.51 1.32
C LEU A 48 -5.80 -2.62 2.35
N ALA A 49 -6.73 -3.20 3.09
CA ALA A 49 -7.35 -2.57 4.26
C ALA A 49 -7.22 -3.46 5.50
N VAL A 50 -7.11 -2.82 6.66
CA VAL A 50 -7.06 -3.46 7.98
C VAL A 50 -8.15 -2.86 8.87
N SER A 51 -8.72 -3.70 9.72
CA SER A 51 -9.60 -3.33 10.82
C SER A 51 -9.27 -4.12 12.09
N SER A 52 -9.96 -3.83 13.19
CA SER A 52 -9.88 -4.62 14.42
C SER A 52 -10.33 -6.08 14.25
N LYS A 53 -11.04 -6.42 13.17
CA LYS A 53 -11.54 -7.77 12.87
C LYS A 53 -10.67 -8.53 11.86
N GLY A 54 -9.55 -7.95 11.45
CA GLY A 54 -8.55 -8.61 10.62
C GLY A 54 -8.15 -7.81 9.39
N ILE A 55 -7.57 -8.53 8.43
CA ILE A 55 -6.97 -7.96 7.23
C ILE A 55 -7.78 -8.43 6.02
N LEU A 56 -8.10 -7.49 5.14
CA LEU A 56 -8.74 -7.77 3.86
C LEU A 56 -7.77 -8.47 2.90
N GLU A 57 -8.28 -9.36 2.06
CA GLU A 57 -7.50 -9.98 1.00
C GLU A 57 -6.92 -8.90 0.06
N PRO A 58 -5.59 -8.79 -0.09
CA PRO A 58 -4.97 -7.68 -0.80
C PRO A 58 -5.31 -7.71 -2.30
N TYR A 59 -5.43 -6.51 -2.88
CA TYR A 59 -5.46 -6.34 -4.33
C TYR A 59 -4.05 -6.15 -4.86
N VAL A 60 -3.65 -7.04 -5.77
CA VAL A 60 -2.34 -7.00 -6.43
C VAL A 60 -2.45 -6.21 -7.73
N HIS A 61 -1.92 -5.00 -7.75
CA HIS A 61 -1.89 -4.17 -8.94
C HIS A 61 -0.74 -4.57 -9.86
N ARG A 62 -1.08 -5.17 -11.00
CA ARG A 62 -0.11 -5.71 -11.97
C ARG A 62 0.43 -4.69 -12.99
N SER A 63 0.02 -3.42 -12.90
CA SER A 63 0.51 -2.37 -13.81
C SER A 63 1.72 -1.64 -13.23
N LYS A 64 2.51 -1.02 -14.12
CA LYS A 64 3.61 -0.11 -13.75
C LYS A 64 3.13 1.28 -13.33
N SER A 65 1.84 1.58 -13.52
CA SER A 65 1.20 2.83 -13.15
C SER A 65 0.71 2.82 -11.70
N ALA A 66 0.46 4.00 -11.15
CA ALA A 66 -0.30 4.13 -9.89
C ALA A 66 -1.78 3.70 -10.10
N ILE A 67 -2.45 3.34 -9.00
CA ILE A 67 -3.89 3.10 -9.00
C ILE A 67 -4.60 4.44 -9.24
N GLY A 68 -5.35 4.52 -10.34
CA GLY A 68 -6.26 5.64 -10.62
C GLY A 68 -7.63 5.43 -9.97
N GLY A 69 -8.49 6.47 -10.00
CA GLY A 69 -9.81 6.45 -9.37
C GLY A 69 -10.71 5.29 -9.83
N ASP A 70 -10.74 4.98 -11.14
CA ASP A 70 -11.55 3.87 -11.66
C ASP A 70 -11.10 2.50 -11.13
N ILE A 71 -9.79 2.23 -11.15
CA ILE A 71 -9.22 0.99 -10.62
C ILE A 71 -9.45 0.91 -9.11
N TYR A 72 -9.27 2.02 -8.40
CA TYR A 72 -9.52 2.10 -6.98
C TYR A 72 -10.98 1.75 -6.66
N LEU A 73 -11.93 2.42 -7.31
CA LEU A 73 -13.35 2.20 -7.09
C LEU A 73 -13.76 0.76 -7.38
N ASN A 74 -13.38 0.23 -8.55
CA ASN A 74 -13.88 -1.07 -8.99
C ASN A 74 -13.13 -2.24 -8.35
N GLN A 75 -11.81 -2.17 -8.29
CA GLN A 75 -10.98 -3.30 -7.82
C GLN A 75 -10.74 -3.24 -6.31
N CYS A 76 -10.59 -2.05 -5.71
CA CYS A 76 -10.27 -1.94 -4.29
C CYS A 76 -11.54 -1.79 -3.44
N VAL A 77 -12.39 -0.82 -3.78
CA VAL A 77 -13.58 -0.52 -2.98
C VAL A 77 -14.68 -1.57 -3.22
N LYS A 78 -15.23 -1.63 -4.42
CA LYS A 78 -16.39 -2.50 -4.72
C LYS A 78 -16.08 -3.98 -4.56
N SER A 79 -14.96 -4.45 -5.11
CA SER A 79 -14.67 -5.89 -5.15
C SER A 79 -14.05 -6.46 -3.87
N LYS A 80 -13.45 -5.61 -3.02
CA LYS A 80 -12.72 -6.06 -1.82
C LYS A 80 -13.26 -5.42 -0.54
N LEU A 81 -13.27 -4.09 -0.44
CA LEU A 81 -13.66 -3.38 0.78
C LEU A 81 -15.11 -3.67 1.19
N ILE A 82 -16.05 -3.56 0.25
CA ILE A 82 -17.48 -3.70 0.58
C ILE A 82 -17.81 -5.12 1.06
N PRO A 83 -17.40 -6.20 0.36
CA PRO A 83 -17.58 -7.56 0.87
C PRO A 83 -16.94 -7.79 2.24
N PHE A 84 -15.79 -7.16 2.51
CA PHE A 84 -15.14 -7.26 3.82
C PHE A 84 -15.94 -6.56 4.93
N ILE A 85 -16.47 -5.36 4.66
CA ILE A 85 -17.34 -4.63 5.58
C ILE A 85 -18.61 -5.43 5.85
N GLU A 86 -19.29 -5.91 4.81
CA GLU A 86 -20.53 -6.68 4.94
C GLU A 86 -20.31 -7.97 5.74
N LYS A 87 -19.17 -8.65 5.52
CA LYS A 87 -18.85 -9.91 6.19
C LYS A 87 -18.45 -9.72 7.66
N HIS A 88 -17.68 -8.68 7.97
CA HIS A 88 -17.04 -8.56 9.28
C HIS A 88 -17.64 -7.45 10.15
N HIS A 89 -18.24 -6.42 9.56
CA HIS A 89 -18.64 -5.18 10.22
C HIS A 89 -20.12 -4.81 9.98
N SER A 90 -20.98 -5.77 9.62
CA SER A 90 -22.40 -5.52 9.34
C SER A 90 -23.18 -4.83 10.49
N ASN A 91 -22.72 -5.03 11.73
CA ASN A 91 -23.36 -4.53 12.95
C ASN A 91 -22.49 -3.49 13.67
N ASP A 92 -21.37 -3.06 13.07
CA ASP A 92 -20.45 -2.13 13.70
C ASP A 92 -20.68 -0.71 13.18
N GLU A 93 -20.46 0.28 14.03
CA GLU A 93 -20.24 1.65 13.57
C GLU A 93 -18.83 1.73 12.99
N ILE A 94 -18.74 1.88 11.67
CA ILE A 94 -17.47 1.96 10.96
C ILE A 94 -17.14 3.41 10.58
N LEU A 95 -15.85 3.68 10.41
CA LEU A 95 -15.36 4.88 9.75
C LEU A 95 -14.24 4.49 8.80
N PHE A 96 -14.46 4.68 7.51
CA PHE A 96 -13.45 4.39 6.50
C PHE A 96 -12.40 5.51 6.48
N TRP A 97 -11.16 5.14 6.75
CA TRP A 97 -10.04 6.08 6.83
C TRP A 97 -8.99 5.74 5.76
N PRO A 98 -8.99 6.44 4.61
CA PRO A 98 -7.94 6.33 3.61
C PRO A 98 -6.80 7.33 3.84
N ASP A 99 -5.73 7.23 3.06
CA ASP A 99 -4.74 8.31 2.92
C ASP A 99 -5.27 9.46 2.04
N LEU A 100 -4.45 10.50 1.83
CA LEU A 100 -4.81 11.68 1.04
C LEU A 100 -4.59 11.52 -0.48
N SER A 101 -4.40 10.30 -0.99
CA SER A 101 -4.28 10.01 -2.41
C SER A 101 -5.47 10.57 -3.20
N LYS A 102 -5.18 11.07 -4.41
CA LYS A 102 -6.21 11.63 -5.31
C LYS A 102 -7.26 10.59 -5.68
N ALA A 103 -6.90 9.31 -5.76
CA ALA A 103 -7.83 8.24 -6.08
C ALA A 103 -8.88 8.04 -4.97
N HIS A 104 -8.48 8.16 -3.70
CA HIS A 104 -9.35 7.91 -2.54
C HIS A 104 -10.46 8.95 -2.39
N TYR A 105 -10.17 10.19 -2.80
CA TYR A 105 -11.10 11.31 -2.75
C TYR A 105 -11.57 11.72 -4.15
N SER A 106 -11.56 10.81 -5.13
CA SER A 106 -12.18 11.07 -6.42
C SER A 106 -13.69 11.21 -6.24
N LYS A 107 -14.34 11.98 -7.11
CA LYS A 107 -15.78 12.19 -7.04
C LYS A 107 -16.54 10.87 -7.11
N GLU A 108 -16.17 9.99 -8.04
CA GLU A 108 -16.88 8.72 -8.22
C GLU A 108 -16.78 7.82 -6.98
N VAL A 109 -15.66 7.89 -6.26
CA VAL A 109 -15.45 7.12 -5.03
C VAL A 109 -16.29 7.67 -3.89
N LEU A 110 -16.30 8.99 -3.71
CA LEU A 110 -17.10 9.65 -2.67
C LEU A 110 -18.60 9.43 -2.90
N ASP A 111 -19.07 9.67 -4.12
CA ASP A 111 -20.47 9.47 -4.52
C ASP A 111 -20.88 7.99 -4.28
N TYR A 112 -19.99 7.03 -4.58
CA TYR A 112 -20.27 5.62 -4.34
C TYR A 112 -20.36 5.30 -2.84
N LEU A 113 -19.38 5.71 -2.03
CA LEU A 113 -19.38 5.44 -0.58
C LEU A 113 -20.60 6.06 0.12
N GLU A 114 -20.98 7.28 -0.29
CA GLU A 114 -22.20 7.94 0.19
C GLU A 114 -23.45 7.13 -0.20
N SER A 115 -23.54 6.66 -1.45
CA SER A 115 -24.70 5.88 -1.93
C SER A 115 -24.95 4.58 -1.15
N ILE A 116 -23.91 4.01 -0.54
CA ILE A 116 -23.99 2.80 0.29
C ILE A 116 -23.86 3.08 1.79
N SER A 117 -23.93 4.36 2.19
CA SER A 117 -23.85 4.79 3.58
C SER A 117 -22.57 4.35 4.32
N VAL A 118 -21.43 4.26 3.62
CA VAL A 118 -20.12 4.01 4.25
C VAL A 118 -19.46 5.35 4.56
N PRO A 119 -19.38 5.78 5.84
CA PRO A 119 -18.77 7.05 6.18
C PRO A 119 -17.25 7.00 5.94
N ILE A 120 -16.72 8.11 5.42
CA ILE A 120 -15.30 8.30 5.14
C ILE A 120 -14.77 9.49 5.92
N VAL A 121 -13.53 9.41 6.41
CA VAL A 121 -12.86 10.57 7.04
C VAL A 121 -12.79 11.71 6.03
N PRO A 122 -13.43 12.87 6.28
CA PRO A 122 -13.39 14.00 5.37
C PRO A 122 -11.96 14.48 5.13
N LYS A 123 -11.64 14.88 3.90
CA LYS A 123 -10.27 15.30 3.53
C LYS A 123 -9.71 16.40 4.43
N ILE A 124 -10.56 17.35 4.84
CA ILE A 124 -10.18 18.45 5.74
C ILE A 124 -9.81 17.98 7.16
N ASN A 125 -10.34 16.82 7.58
CA ASN A 125 -10.09 16.21 8.88
C ASN A 125 -9.07 15.07 8.79
N ASN A 126 -8.48 14.82 7.62
CA ASN A 126 -7.47 13.79 7.41
C ASN A 126 -6.09 14.45 7.32
N PRO A 127 -5.38 14.61 8.44
CA PRO A 127 -4.14 15.36 8.44
C PRO A 127 -3.04 14.67 7.60
N PRO A 128 -2.27 15.45 6.81
CA PRO A 128 -1.21 14.92 5.96
C PRO A 128 -0.02 14.42 6.79
N ASN A 129 0.77 13.51 6.20
CA ASN A 129 2.07 13.07 6.73
C ASN A 129 2.04 12.43 8.13
N ILE A 130 0.95 11.75 8.50
CA ILE A 130 0.85 10.98 9.75
C ILE A 130 0.89 9.50 9.41
N SER A 131 2.03 9.02 8.91
CA SER A 131 2.25 7.58 8.72
C SER A 131 2.31 6.86 10.07
N GLN A 132 3.02 7.41 11.05
CA GLN A 132 3.16 6.80 12.40
C GLN A 132 1.83 6.64 13.15
N GLY A 133 0.80 7.42 12.81
CA GLY A 133 -0.53 7.27 13.41
C GLY A 133 -1.44 6.28 12.67
N ARG A 134 -0.94 5.60 11.64
CA ARG A 134 -1.69 4.66 10.81
C ARG A 134 -1.27 3.22 11.15
N PRO A 135 -2.11 2.43 11.85
CA PRO A 135 -1.85 1.02 12.16
C PRO A 135 -1.45 0.10 10.99
N ILE A 136 -1.78 0.45 9.74
CA ILE A 136 -1.40 -0.32 8.54
C ILE A 136 0.09 -0.21 8.23
N GLU A 137 0.76 0.86 8.69
CA GLU A 137 2.20 1.02 8.54
C GLU A 137 2.98 -0.01 9.37
N ASP A 138 2.47 -0.39 10.53
CA ASP A 138 3.03 -1.49 11.33
C ASP A 138 2.90 -2.82 10.59
N PHE A 139 1.73 -3.07 9.99
CA PHE A 139 1.52 -4.25 9.15
C PHE A 139 2.51 -4.29 7.99
N TRP A 140 2.69 -3.16 7.31
CA TRP A 140 3.67 -3.04 6.23
C TRP A 140 5.10 -3.23 6.69
N GLY A 141 5.45 -2.74 7.89
CA GLY A 141 6.75 -2.93 8.49
C GLY A 141 7.08 -4.40 8.73
N VAL A 142 6.09 -5.20 9.16
CA VAL A 142 6.23 -6.65 9.32
C VAL A 142 6.31 -7.35 7.96
N LEU A 143 5.41 -7.01 7.03
CA LEU A 143 5.35 -7.69 5.73
C LEU A 143 6.60 -7.46 4.88
N ALA A 144 7.22 -6.28 4.97
CA ALA A 144 8.44 -5.96 4.23
C ALA A 144 9.72 -6.62 4.79
N GLN A 145 9.65 -7.27 5.95
CA GLN A 145 10.76 -8.03 6.53
C GLN A 145 10.81 -9.49 6.07
N LEU A 146 9.74 -9.99 5.46
CA LEU A 146 9.62 -11.35 4.93
C LEU A 146 10.22 -11.45 3.52
#